data_AF-A0A1B2EYD3-F1
#
_entry.id   AF-A0A1B2EYD3-F1
#
_cell.length_a   1.000
_cell.length_b   1.000
_cell.length_c   1.000
_cell.angle_alpha   90.00
_cell.angle_beta   90.00
_cell.angle_gamma   90.00
#
_symmetry.space_group_name_H-M   'P 1'
#
loop_
_entity.id
_entity.type
_entity.pdbx_description
1 polymer ?
#
loop_
_entity_poly.entity_id
_entity_poly.type
_entity_poly.pdbx_seq_one_letter_code
_entity_poly.pdbx_strand_id
1 'polypeptide(L)' 'MRDEQEVEPMPNQYNERWEGPIRGLRLPLVAWNSLHNEGIMTIVQLTAAADRLERLPGIGLNMARVIREELARVSAAE' A
#
# COMPACT_ATOMS: atom_id res chain seq x y z
N MET A 1 33.21 17.44 20.42
CA MET A 1 31.96 17.45 21.20
C MET A 1 30.82 17.62 20.22
N ARG A 2 29.90 16.66 20.25
CA ARG A 2 28.55 16.64 19.69
C ARG A 2 28.45 16.69 18.17
N ASP A 3 28.48 15.47 17.63
CA ASP A 3 27.70 15.00 16.49
C ASP A 3 26.53 15.94 16.17
N GLU A 4 26.66 16.64 15.06
CA GLU A 4 25.55 17.30 14.39
C GLU A 4 24.60 16.18 13.98
N GLN A 5 23.59 15.93 14.83
CA GLN A 5 22.52 14.97 14.54
C GLN A 5 21.95 15.35 13.17
N GLU A 6 22.32 14.56 12.15
CA GLU A 6 21.53 14.35 10.95
C GLU A 6 20.10 14.16 11.44
N VAL A 7 19.27 15.16 11.20
CA VAL A 7 17.84 15.05 11.39
C VAL A 7 17.40 14.02 10.36
N GLU A 8 17.43 12.74 10.72
CA GLU A 8 16.87 11.68 9.89
C GLU A 8 15.47 12.16 9.50
N PRO A 9 15.15 12.20 8.19
CA PRO A 9 13.83 12.67 7.78
C PRO A 9 12.84 11.78 8.53
N MET A 10 12.01 12.40 9.39
CA MET A 10 11.00 11.67 10.15
C MET A 10 10.31 10.71 9.17
N PRO A 11 10.26 9.40 9.48
CA PRO A 11 9.76 8.41 8.57
C PRO A 11 8.38 8.87 8.12
N ASN A 12 8.31 9.31 6.86
CA ASN A 12 7.10 9.87 6.32
C ASN A 12 6.18 8.67 6.18
N GLN A 13 5.35 8.40 7.19
CA GLN A 13 4.50 7.21 7.29
C GLN A 13 3.54 7.09 6.09
N TYR A 14 3.41 8.18 5.32
CA TYR A 14 2.75 8.24 4.02
C TYR A 14 3.50 7.54 2.88
N ASN A 15 4.83 7.41 2.96
CA ASN A 15 5.71 6.81 1.96
C ASN A 15 6.28 5.45 2.36
N GLU A 16 6.31 5.11 3.64
CA GLU A 16 6.75 3.79 4.08
C GLU A 16 5.75 2.72 3.63
N ARG A 17 6.26 1.74 2.87
CA ARG A 17 5.45 0.63 2.37
C ARG A 17 5.52 -0.52 3.37
N TRP A 18 4.40 -0.79 4.01
CA TRP A 18 4.26 -1.81 5.04
C TRP A 18 3.78 -3.12 4.42
N GLU A 19 4.38 -4.21 4.87
CA GLU A 19 3.84 -5.55 4.60
C GLU A 19 2.57 -5.71 5.45
N GLY A 20 1.43 -5.90 4.80
CA GLY A 20 0.14 -6.00 5.47
C GLY A 20 -0.40 -7.43 5.50
N PRO A 21 -1.72 -7.62 5.63
CA PRO A 21 -2.34 -8.95 5.71
C PRO A 21 -2.13 -9.80 4.44
N ILE A 22 -1.82 -9.18 3.30
CA ILE A 22 -1.47 -9.89 2.06
C ILE A 22 0.05 -10.03 2.00
N ARG A 23 0.54 -11.26 2.16
CA ARG A 23 1.97 -11.58 2.16
C ARG A 23 2.63 -11.11 0.85
N GLY A 24 3.82 -10.50 0.94
CA GLY A 24 4.57 -9.99 -0.21
C GLY A 24 4.05 -8.66 -0.79
N LEU A 25 2.86 -8.21 -0.40
CA LEU A 25 2.30 -6.93 -0.83
C LEU A 25 2.76 -5.83 0.12
N ARG A 26 3.39 -4.79 -0.43
CA ARG A 26 3.91 -3.66 0.35
C ARG A 26 3.21 -2.38 -0.07
N LEU A 27 2.29 -1.89 0.76
CA LEU A 27 1.49 -0.70 0.47
C LEU A 27 1.70 0.37 1.55
N PRO A 28 1.51 1.64 1.20
CA PRO A 28 1.39 2.70 2.21
C PRO A 28 0.30 2.36 3.23
N LEU A 29 0.48 2.77 4.49
CA LEU A 29 -0.48 2.48 5.56
C LEU A 29 -1.89 3.02 5.25
N VAL A 30 -1.97 4.18 4.59
CA VAL A 30 -3.25 4.77 4.15
C VAL A 30 -3.98 3.86 3.16
N ALA A 31 -3.26 3.23 2.23
CA ALA A 31 -3.86 2.28 1.29
C ALA A 31 -4.36 1.03 2.04
N TRP A 32 -3.60 0.53 3.01
CA TRP A 32 -4.04 -0.57 3.87
C TRP A 32 -5.31 -0.25 4.64
N ASN A 33 -5.40 0.95 5.22
CA ASN A 33 -6.60 1.38 5.95
C ASN A 33 -7.82 1.47 5.04
N SER A 34 -7.68 2.03 3.84
CA SER A 34 -8.78 2.06 2.86
C SER A 34 -9.21 0.66 2.41
N LEU A 35 -8.26 -0.24 2.12
CA LEU A 35 -8.57 -1.62 1.76
C LEU A 35 -9.28 -2.36 2.90
N HIS A 36 -8.82 -2.14 4.14
CA HIS A 36 -9.43 -2.72 5.35
C HIS A 36 -10.88 -2.26 5.53
N ASN A 37 -11.14 -0.96 5.36
CA ASN A 37 -12.49 -0.40 5.46
C ASN A 37 -13.45 -0.97 4.41
N GLU A 38 -12.92 -1.32 3.24
CA GLU A 38 -13.66 -1.97 2.15
C GLU A 38 -13.70 -3.51 2.27
N GLY A 39 -13.14 -4.07 3.35
CA GLY A 39 -13.13 -5.52 3.62
C GLY A 39 -12.16 -6.32 2.73
N ILE A 40 -11.20 -5.66 2.09
CA ILE A 40 -10.20 -6.28 1.22
C ILE A 40 -8.98 -6.67 2.05
N MET A 41 -8.88 -7.96 2.40
CA MET A 41 -7.80 -8.49 3.24
C MET A 41 -7.01 -9.62 2.57
N THR A 42 -7.43 -10.07 1.39
CA THR A 42 -6.82 -11.19 0.67
C THR A 42 -6.44 -10.79 -0.76
N ILE A 43 -5.46 -11.50 -1.33
CA ILE A 43 -5.03 -11.26 -2.72
C ILE A 43 -6.16 -11.48 -3.74
N VAL A 44 -7.05 -12.44 -3.48
CA VAL A 44 -8.21 -12.74 -4.33
C VAL A 44 -9.21 -11.58 -4.31
N GLN A 45 -9.54 -11.06 -3.12
CA GLN A 45 -10.42 -9.88 -2.99
C GLN A 45 -9.80 -8.65 -3.64
N LEU A 46 -8.48 -8.46 -3.46
CA LEU A 46 -7.76 -7.33 -4.04
C LEU A 46 -7.75 -7.39 -5.57
N THR A 47 -7.54 -8.58 -6.13
CA THR A 47 -7.58 -8.83 -7.58
C THR A 47 -8.98 -8.58 -8.13
N ALA A 48 -10.02 -9.07 -7.45
CA ALA A 48 -11.42 -8.82 -7.86
C ALA A 48 -11.81 -7.34 -7.76
N ALA A 49 -11.19 -6.57 -6.88
CA ALA A 49 -11.42 -5.14 -6.72
C ALA A 49 -10.49 -4.27 -7.58
N ALA A 50 -9.48 -4.85 -8.25
CA ALA A 50 -8.40 -4.12 -8.89
C ALA A 50 -8.89 -3.06 -9.88
N ASP A 51 -9.94 -3.36 -10.66
CA ASP A 51 -10.52 -2.47 -11.67
C ASP A 51 -11.37 -1.33 -11.11
N ARG A 52 -11.71 -1.37 -9.82
CA ARG A 52 -12.55 -0.36 -9.15
C ARG A 52 -11.86 0.33 -7.97
N LEU A 53 -10.57 0.08 -7.77
CA LEU A 53 -9.80 0.65 -6.66
C LEU A 53 -9.91 2.18 -6.60
N GLU A 54 -9.88 2.87 -7.74
CA GLU A 54 -9.98 4.34 -7.79
C GLU A 54 -11.36 4.89 -7.40
N ARG A 55 -12.36 4.02 -7.25
CA ARG A 55 -13.71 4.38 -6.78
C ARG A 55 -13.87 4.19 -5.27
N LEU A 56 -12.88 3.56 -4.61
CA LEU A 56 -12.94 3.30 -3.18
C LEU A 56 -12.61 4.59 -2.40
N PRO A 57 -13.37 4.90 -1.33
CA PRO A 57 -13.08 6.03 -0.46
C PRO A 57 -11.63 6.01 0.06
N GLY A 58 -10.90 7.09 -0.18
CA GLY A 58 -9.50 7.22 0.22
C GLY A 58 -8.48 6.61 -0.75
N ILE A 59 -8.92 5.91 -1.80
CA ILE A 59 -8.04 5.41 -2.87
C ILE A 59 -8.31 6.21 -4.14
N GLY A 60 -7.47 7.22 -4.37
CA GLY A 60 -7.46 7.94 -5.64
C GLY A 60 -6.76 7.16 -6.76
N LEU A 61 -6.86 7.65 -8.01
CA LEU A 61 -6.20 7.08 -9.20
C LEU A 61 -4.72 6.73 -9.00
N ASN A 62 -3.95 7.61 -8.37
CA ASN A 62 -2.53 7.37 -8.10
C ASN A 62 -2.32 6.20 -7.13
N MET A 63 -3.14 6.11 -6.09
CA MET A 63 -3.04 5.04 -5.09
C MET A 63 -3.51 3.70 -5.68
N ALA A 64 -4.58 3.72 -6.47
CA ALA A 64 -5.03 2.55 -7.23
C ALA A 64 -3.93 2.02 -8.16
N ARG A 65 -3.20 2.91 -8.85
CA ARG A 65 -2.06 2.51 -9.69
C ARG A 65 -0.97 1.82 -8.88
N VAL A 66 -0.55 2.41 -7.75
CA VAL A 66 0.45 1.80 -6.86
C VAL A 66 0.00 0.42 -6.40
N ILE A 67 -1.25 0.27 -5.95
CA ILE A 67 -1.78 -1.01 -5.51
C ILE A 67 -1.74 -2.06 -6.64
N ARG A 68 -2.09 -1.68 -7.87
CA ARG A 68 -2.05 -2.58 -9.04
C ARG A 68 -0.62 -2.98 -9.41
N GLU A 69 0.34 -2.06 -9.36
CA GLU A 69 1.76 -2.35 -9.63
C GLU A 69 2.31 -3.35 -8.60
N GLU A 70 2.00 -3.15 -7.32
CA GLU A 70 2.42 -4.05 -6.25
C GLU A 70 1.75 -5.42 -6.37
N LEU A 71 0.45 -5.45 -6.71
CA LEU A 71 -0.30 -6.68 -6.96
C LEU A 71 0.31 -7.47 -8.13
N ALA A 72 0.56 -6.80 -9.27
CA ALA A 72 1.15 -7.42 -10.45
C ALA A 72 2.53 -8.03 -10.16
N ARG A 73 3.37 -7.35 -9.34
CA ARG A 73 4.66 -7.90 -8.94
C ARG A 73 4.51 -9.16 -8.09
N VAL A 74 3.58 -9.18 -7.14
CA VAL A 74 3.36 -10.37 -6.29
C VAL A 74 2.83 -11.54 -7.12
N SER A 75 1.91 -11.29 -8.06
CA SER A 75 1.38 -12.32 -8.96
C SER A 75 2.39 -12.83 -9.99
N ALA A 76 3.39 -12.04 -10.37
CA ALA A 76 4.46 -12.47 -11.27
C ALA A 76 5.59 -13.26 -10.58
N ALA A 77 5.60 -13.26 -9.24
CA ALA A 77 6.57 -13.99 -8.43
C ALA A 77 6.09 -15.38 -7.99
N GLU A 78 4.89 -15.78 -8.43
CA GLU A 78 4.27 -17.10 -8.23
C GLU A 78 4.49 -17.99 -9.47
#